data_AF-C7RVI0-F1
#
_entry.id   AF-C7RVI0-F1
#
_cell.length_a   1.000
_cell.length_b   1.000
_cell.length_c   1.000
_cell.angle_alpha   90.00
_cell.angle_beta   90.00
_cell.angle_gamma   90.00
#
_symmetry.space_group_name_H-M   'P 1'
#
loop_
_entity.id
_entity.type
_entity.pdbx_description
1 polymer ?
#
loop_
_entity_poly.entity_id
_entity_poly.type
_entity_poly.pdbx_seq_one_letter_code
_entity_poly.pdbx_strand_id
1 'polypeptide(L)'
;MSLAANVGLLLSEWISFLLVAVPPRSRRTFVELLIGGMLNPEGWVTRAIGAIRREAHWTTYYKLIERANVSVTELSLRLLQLVLTVCPTELVTLILDDTLVPRGAKVGPGISIKHDHSHKANRPTFLNSQCWVTLALVVRVRLGSALTVPIRSWLLEESGQRGKLWVARQLMDSIRGQVKGVRLLIDAWFMRSTLILPLLEQQVRIIGQVRRDTALFLPPEPEPKRRGRKRKYGLRIDAAVLEALPVQEMELVLYGKVQRVRVRSALAVARFLKGVPVRAVWCEMFLSDHTWSRRRLILATETELSAQQVVEIYAERWGIEPLFHNLKRWWGVANLWQRSKAALELWMQIRSTAYALMQLLALQLWQSFPLMAIAPWRKGAMITAGLFAQWLRIQFIGLPVRDAYDPKSGQFVMPFPGQDQRLQC
;
A
#
# COMPACT_ATOMS: atom_id res chain seq x y z
N MET A 1 -11.51 -20.68 22.02
CA MET A 1 -10.27 -19.97 22.43
C MET A 1 -10.61 -18.50 22.66
N SER A 2 -10.04 -17.86 23.70
CA SER A 2 -10.25 -16.42 23.94
C SER A 2 -9.66 -15.57 22.81
N LEU A 3 -10.10 -14.32 22.66
CA LEU A 3 -9.53 -13.42 21.64
C LEU A 3 -8.01 -13.26 21.83
N ALA A 4 -7.53 -13.09 23.06
CA ALA A 4 -6.11 -13.03 23.40
C ALA A 4 -5.35 -14.29 22.95
N ALA A 5 -5.98 -15.47 23.06
CA ALA A 5 -5.39 -16.71 22.61
C ALA A 5 -5.24 -16.82 21.10
N ASN A 6 -6.29 -16.44 20.36
CA ASN A 6 -6.21 -16.43 18.91
C ASN A 6 -5.17 -15.40 18.41
N VAL A 7 -5.07 -14.25 19.08
CA VAL A 7 -4.02 -13.25 18.78
C VAL A 7 -2.64 -13.82 19.04
N GLY A 8 -2.44 -14.50 20.19
CA GLY A 8 -1.17 -15.13 20.52
C GLY A 8 -0.76 -16.18 19.48
N LEU A 9 -1.69 -17.05 19.08
CA LEU A 9 -1.45 -18.06 18.05
C LEU A 9 -1.06 -17.44 16.71
N LEU A 10 -1.89 -16.54 16.17
CA LEU A 10 -1.65 -15.91 14.87
C LEU A 10 -0.34 -15.12 14.85
N LEU A 11 -0.05 -14.34 15.90
CA LEU A 11 1.20 -13.59 15.96
C LEU A 11 2.43 -14.49 16.11
N SER A 12 2.31 -15.63 16.82
CA SER A 12 3.39 -16.62 16.90
C SER A 12 3.75 -17.14 15.51
N GLU A 13 2.74 -17.57 14.75
CA GLU A 13 2.91 -18.08 13.38
C GLU A 13 3.46 -17.01 12.44
N TRP A 14 2.84 -15.82 12.42
CA TRP A 14 3.16 -14.76 11.48
C TRP A 14 4.53 -14.14 11.73
N ILE A 15 4.88 -13.90 13.00
CA ILE A 15 6.20 -13.35 13.34
C ILE A 15 7.27 -14.40 13.06
N SER A 16 7.06 -15.67 13.41
CA SER A 16 8.00 -16.76 13.06
C SER A 16 8.26 -16.83 11.55
N PHE A 17 7.20 -16.71 10.74
CA PHE A 17 7.31 -16.65 9.28
C PHE A 17 8.18 -15.47 8.80
N LEU A 18 8.00 -14.29 9.39
CA LEU A 18 8.77 -13.09 9.04
C LEU A 18 10.24 -13.16 9.48
N LEU A 19 10.55 -13.85 10.58
CA LEU A 19 11.92 -13.92 11.13
C LEU A 19 12.93 -14.63 10.23
N VAL A 20 12.47 -15.35 9.21
CA VAL A 20 13.33 -15.89 8.14
C VAL A 20 14.09 -14.77 7.43
N ALA A 21 13.50 -13.58 7.30
CA ALA A 21 14.14 -12.40 6.69
C ALA A 21 15.16 -11.70 7.61
N VAL A 22 15.25 -12.11 8.89
CA VAL A 22 16.01 -11.41 9.92
C VAL A 22 17.22 -12.25 10.36
N PRO A 23 18.44 -11.68 10.39
CA PRO A 23 19.63 -12.40 10.84
C PRO A 23 19.44 -12.96 12.26
N PRO A 24 19.85 -14.22 12.54
CA PRO A 24 19.57 -14.88 13.82
C PRO A 24 19.92 -14.05 15.07
N ARG A 25 21.07 -13.38 15.06
CA ARG A 25 21.55 -12.52 16.18
C ARG A 25 20.65 -11.30 16.44
N SER A 26 19.85 -10.88 15.46
CA SER A 26 18.99 -9.69 15.53
C SER A 26 17.53 -10.03 15.83
N ARG A 27 17.13 -11.31 15.76
CA ARG A 27 15.72 -11.73 15.82
C ARG A 27 15.02 -11.30 17.11
N ARG A 28 15.62 -11.53 18.29
CA ARG A 28 15.05 -11.10 19.58
C ARG A 28 14.72 -9.60 19.60
N THR A 29 15.71 -8.77 19.28
CA THR A 29 15.56 -7.31 19.25
C THR A 29 14.59 -6.85 18.16
N PHE A 30 14.52 -7.55 17.02
CA PHE A 30 13.56 -7.28 15.97
C PHE A 30 12.12 -7.54 16.42
N VAL A 31 11.87 -8.70 17.05
CA VAL A 31 10.55 -9.05 17.61
C VAL A 31 10.11 -8.00 18.63
N GLU A 32 11.00 -7.64 19.56
CA GLU A 32 10.74 -6.59 20.56
C GLU A 32 10.32 -5.27 19.89
N LEU A 33 11.02 -4.84 18.84
CA LEU A 33 10.69 -3.62 18.10
C LEU A 33 9.39 -3.72 17.29
N LEU A 34 9.14 -4.87 16.68
CA LEU A 34 7.93 -5.11 15.89
C LEU A 34 6.69 -5.08 16.80
N ILE A 35 6.73 -5.81 17.92
CA ILE A 35 5.63 -5.87 18.89
C ILE A 35 5.48 -4.52 19.61
N GLY A 36 6.58 -3.92 20.08
CA GLY A 36 6.54 -2.56 20.62
C GLY A 36 5.95 -1.56 19.62
N GLY A 37 6.21 -1.77 18.32
CA GLY A 37 5.65 -0.97 17.25
C GLY A 37 4.16 -1.19 16.98
N MET A 38 3.65 -2.41 17.22
CA MET A 38 2.23 -2.76 17.19
C MET A 38 1.48 -2.17 18.39
N LEU A 39 2.11 -2.17 19.57
CA LEU A 39 1.52 -1.68 20.82
C LEU A 39 1.58 -0.14 20.94
N ASN A 40 2.56 0.50 20.28
CA ASN A 40 2.71 1.96 20.31
C ASN A 40 2.62 2.61 18.91
N PRO A 41 1.61 3.47 18.67
CA PRO A 41 1.39 4.12 17.38
C PRO A 41 2.33 5.31 17.06
N GLU A 42 3.08 5.84 18.03
CA GLU A 42 3.74 7.15 17.89
C GLU A 42 4.93 7.17 16.92
N GLY A 43 5.49 6.01 16.54
CA GLY A 43 6.56 5.92 15.53
C GLY A 43 7.97 6.21 16.03
N TRP A 44 8.15 6.66 17.28
CA TRP A 44 9.47 6.78 17.91
C TRP A 44 9.98 5.41 18.37
N VAL A 45 11.27 5.14 18.17
CA VAL A 45 11.92 3.90 18.63
C VAL A 45 11.80 3.77 20.15
N THR A 46 12.03 4.85 20.91
CA THR A 46 11.88 4.89 22.37
C THR A 46 10.47 4.52 22.83
N ARG A 47 9.44 4.97 22.11
CA ARG A 47 8.04 4.68 22.43
C ARG A 47 7.65 3.23 22.15
N ALA A 48 8.22 2.63 21.09
CA ALA A 48 8.07 1.21 20.84
C ALA A 48 8.73 0.38 21.96
N ILE A 49 9.95 0.71 22.36
CA ILE A 49 10.66 0.03 23.46
C ILE A 49 9.90 0.20 24.79
N GLY A 50 9.38 1.39 25.07
CA GLY A 50 8.63 1.67 26.30
C GLY A 50 7.26 0.99 26.39
N ALA A 51 6.77 0.37 25.30
CA ALA A 51 5.50 -0.37 25.30
C ALA A 51 5.66 -1.84 25.69
N ILE A 52 6.89 -2.34 25.80
CA ILE A 52 7.21 -3.70 26.23
C ILE A 52 8.04 -3.64 27.52
N ARG A 53 8.19 -4.79 28.21
CA ARG A 53 9.19 -4.91 29.26
C ARG A 53 10.56 -5.03 28.62
N ARG A 54 11.32 -3.95 28.65
CA ARG A 54 12.67 -3.89 28.11
C ARG A 54 13.63 -4.74 28.93
N GLU A 55 14.25 -5.72 28.27
CA GLU A 55 15.29 -6.57 28.89
C GLU A 55 16.70 -6.28 28.33
N ALA A 56 16.79 -5.76 27.11
CA ALA A 56 18.06 -5.32 26.54
C ALA A 56 18.40 -3.86 26.90
N HIS A 57 19.69 -3.51 26.90
CA HIS A 57 20.09 -2.11 26.97
C HIS A 57 19.54 -1.32 25.76
N TRP A 58 19.04 -0.10 25.99
CA TRP A 58 18.31 0.68 24.97
C TRP A 58 19.10 0.89 23.66
N THR A 59 20.43 0.96 23.74
CA THR A 59 21.30 1.09 22.55
C THR A 59 21.21 -0.11 21.61
N THR A 60 20.82 -1.29 22.09
CA THR A 60 20.70 -2.52 21.28
C THR A 60 19.68 -2.34 20.14
N TYR A 61 18.58 -1.66 20.42
CA TYR A 61 17.50 -1.43 19.45
C TYR A 61 17.94 -0.45 18.35
N TYR A 62 18.65 0.62 18.72
CA TYR A 62 19.23 1.56 17.75
C TYR A 62 20.32 0.89 16.91
N LYS A 63 21.19 0.08 17.54
CA LYS A 63 22.19 -0.72 16.82
C LYS A 63 21.56 -1.67 15.81
N LEU A 64 20.41 -2.27 16.12
CA LEU A 64 19.69 -3.08 15.13
C LEU A 64 19.29 -2.23 13.93
N ILE A 65 18.64 -1.09 14.15
CA ILE A 65 18.13 -0.24 13.06
C ILE A 65 19.28 0.34 12.22
N GLU A 66 20.39 0.72 12.86
CA GLU A 66 21.51 1.41 12.19
C GLU A 66 22.55 0.48 11.59
N ARG A 67 22.77 -0.70 12.18
CA ARG A 67 23.94 -1.54 11.90
C ARG A 67 23.60 -3.00 11.61
N ALA A 68 22.40 -3.48 11.92
CA ALA A 68 22.06 -4.85 11.57
C ALA A 68 21.83 -4.98 10.07
N ASN A 69 22.29 -6.09 9.50
CA ASN A 69 22.11 -6.41 8.08
C ASN A 69 20.70 -6.99 7.82
N VAL A 70 19.65 -6.30 8.26
CA VAL A 70 18.25 -6.70 8.00
C VAL A 70 17.86 -6.17 6.62
N SER A 71 17.64 -7.08 5.67
CA SER A 71 17.24 -6.70 4.31
C SER A 71 15.78 -6.22 4.29
N VAL A 72 15.59 -4.93 4.03
CA VAL A 72 14.25 -4.34 3.81
C VAL A 72 13.52 -5.03 2.67
N THR A 73 14.24 -5.40 1.60
CA THR A 73 13.69 -6.16 0.47
C THR A 73 13.14 -7.50 0.92
N GLU A 74 13.96 -8.32 1.57
CA GLU A 74 13.52 -9.66 2.00
C GLU A 74 12.37 -9.58 3.01
N LEU A 75 12.43 -8.64 3.95
CA LEU A 75 11.35 -8.43 4.91
C LEU A 75 10.04 -8.01 4.23
N SER A 76 10.10 -7.14 3.21
CA SER A 76 8.92 -6.75 2.43
C SER A 76 8.35 -7.89 1.59
N LEU A 77 9.21 -8.78 1.05
CA LEU A 77 8.79 -9.97 0.32
C LEU A 77 8.12 -11.00 1.22
N ARG A 78 8.69 -11.24 2.42
CA ARG A 78 8.05 -12.09 3.42
C ARG A 78 6.72 -11.51 3.89
N LEU A 79 6.61 -10.19 4.03
CA LEU A 79 5.32 -9.56 4.33
C LEU A 79 4.30 -9.81 3.20
N LEU A 80 4.69 -9.63 1.94
CA LEU A 80 3.83 -9.91 0.79
C LEU A 80 3.36 -11.38 0.77
N GLN A 81 4.28 -12.33 0.93
CA GLN A 81 3.99 -13.76 0.98
C GLN A 81 3.07 -14.12 2.15
N LEU A 82 3.30 -13.53 3.34
CA LEU A 82 2.45 -13.72 4.50
C LEU A 82 1.02 -13.26 4.22
N VAL A 83 0.84 -12.05 3.69
CA VAL A 83 -0.49 -11.52 3.37
C VAL A 83 -1.20 -12.40 2.34
N LEU A 84 -0.49 -12.89 1.33
CA LEU A 84 -1.06 -13.79 0.32
C LEU A 84 -1.34 -15.20 0.85
N THR A 85 -0.64 -15.64 1.90
CA THR A 85 -0.94 -16.90 2.59
C THR A 85 -2.24 -16.77 3.40
N VAL A 86 -2.40 -15.63 4.09
CA VAL A 86 -3.60 -15.34 4.91
C VAL A 86 -4.80 -15.00 4.02
N CYS A 87 -4.59 -14.33 2.88
CA CYS A 87 -5.60 -13.91 1.92
C CYS A 87 -5.21 -14.31 0.50
N PRO A 88 -5.39 -15.59 0.11
CA PRO A 88 -5.00 -16.08 -1.20
C PRO A 88 -5.75 -15.38 -2.33
N THR A 89 -5.01 -15.02 -3.39
CA THR A 89 -5.57 -14.51 -4.65
C THR A 89 -4.68 -14.94 -5.81
N GLU A 90 -5.29 -15.25 -6.96
CA GLU A 90 -4.56 -15.62 -8.17
C GLU A 90 -3.96 -14.39 -8.87
N LEU A 91 -4.75 -13.30 -8.92
CA LEU A 91 -4.34 -12.02 -9.49
C LEU A 91 -4.11 -11.01 -8.37
N VAL A 92 -2.84 -10.71 -8.12
CA VAL A 92 -2.41 -9.76 -7.10
C VAL A 92 -2.63 -8.35 -7.62
N THR A 93 -3.52 -7.60 -6.98
CA THR A 93 -3.75 -6.19 -7.33
C THR A 93 -2.92 -5.29 -6.41
N LEU A 94 -2.00 -4.53 -7.00
CA LEU A 94 -1.09 -3.64 -6.31
C LEU A 94 -1.41 -2.19 -6.65
N ILE A 95 -1.17 -1.30 -5.70
CA ILE A 95 -1.25 0.15 -5.89
C ILE A 95 0.15 0.72 -5.73
N LEU A 96 0.52 1.61 -6.63
CA LEU A 96 1.76 2.37 -6.54
C LEU A 96 1.44 3.86 -6.57
N ASP A 97 1.85 4.54 -5.50
CA ASP A 97 1.68 5.99 -5.37
C ASP A 97 2.78 6.55 -4.48
N ASP A 98 2.91 7.87 -4.43
CA ASP A 98 3.83 8.55 -3.53
C ASP A 98 3.13 9.40 -2.48
N THR A 99 3.81 9.58 -1.36
CA THR A 99 3.37 10.49 -0.31
C THR A 99 4.52 11.40 0.12
N LEU A 100 4.18 12.67 0.30
CA LEU A 100 5.03 13.63 0.99
C LEU A 100 4.83 13.52 2.50
N VAL A 101 5.94 13.50 3.24
CA VAL A 101 5.98 13.58 4.70
C VAL A 101 6.73 14.84 5.10
N PRO A 102 6.03 15.91 5.55
CA PRO A 102 6.64 17.19 5.91
C PRO A 102 7.67 17.05 7.03
N ARG A 103 8.81 17.74 6.89
CA ARG A 103 9.90 17.76 7.88
C ARG A 103 10.20 19.19 8.32
N GLY A 104 10.33 19.37 9.64
CA GLY A 104 10.78 20.65 10.21
C GLY A 104 12.28 20.87 10.07
N ALA A 105 13.10 19.82 10.06
CA ALA A 105 14.54 20.01 9.99
C ALA A 105 15.06 20.25 8.57
N LYS A 106 16.16 20.99 8.52
CA LYS A 106 16.81 21.44 7.27
C LYS A 106 17.63 20.36 6.58
N VAL A 107 18.13 19.36 7.33
CA VAL A 107 19.07 18.34 6.83
C VAL A 107 18.68 16.95 7.33
N GLY A 108 18.65 15.99 6.40
CA GLY A 108 18.40 14.58 6.67
C GLY A 108 18.20 13.81 5.36
N PRO A 109 18.09 12.47 5.43
CA PRO A 109 17.96 11.63 4.23
C PRO A 109 16.66 11.97 3.48
N GLY A 110 16.77 12.17 2.16
CA GLY A 110 15.64 12.49 1.27
C GLY A 110 14.89 13.80 1.55
N ILE A 111 15.38 14.65 2.47
CA ILE A 111 14.76 15.94 2.79
C ILE A 111 15.10 16.94 1.69
N SER A 112 14.08 17.47 1.03
CA SER A 112 14.20 18.63 0.15
C SER A 112 12.85 19.34 0.01
N ILE A 113 12.87 20.54 -0.54
CA ILE A 113 11.66 21.30 -0.85
C ILE A 113 10.99 20.67 -2.07
N LYS A 114 9.71 20.32 -1.95
CA LYS A 114 8.92 19.67 -3.01
C LYS A 114 7.58 20.37 -3.17
N HIS A 115 7.05 20.37 -4.39
CA HIS A 115 5.73 20.93 -4.67
C HIS A 115 4.62 20.07 -4.02
N ASP A 116 3.71 20.68 -3.28
CA ASP A 116 2.54 20.03 -2.71
C ASP A 116 1.38 20.04 -3.72
N HIS A 117 1.19 18.91 -4.40
CA HIS A 117 0.08 18.73 -5.35
C HIS A 117 -1.28 18.54 -4.68
N SER A 118 -1.37 18.46 -3.34
CA SER A 118 -2.63 18.25 -2.62
C SER A 118 -3.49 19.51 -2.49
N HIS A 119 -2.95 20.70 -2.81
CA HIS A 119 -3.65 22.00 -2.83
C HIS A 119 -4.57 22.24 -1.62
N LYS A 120 -4.14 21.83 -0.42
CA LYS A 120 -4.91 22.04 0.81
C LYS A 120 -4.85 23.52 1.20
N ALA A 121 -6.00 24.12 1.51
CA ALA A 121 -6.13 25.55 1.82
C ALA A 121 -5.12 26.06 2.86
N ASN A 122 -4.78 25.23 3.86
CA ASN A 122 -3.86 25.58 4.95
C ASN A 122 -2.44 25.04 4.74
N ARG A 123 -2.00 24.83 3.49
CA ARG A 123 -0.64 24.38 3.17
C ARG A 123 0.01 25.24 2.11
N PRO A 124 1.32 25.54 2.25
CA PRO A 124 2.06 26.23 1.21
C PRO A 124 2.22 25.34 -0.02
N THR A 125 2.39 25.98 -1.18
CA THR A 125 2.65 25.32 -2.47
C THR A 125 3.90 24.45 -2.47
N PHE A 126 4.90 24.79 -1.64
CA PHE A 126 6.13 24.04 -1.50
C PHE A 126 6.36 23.63 -0.04
N LEU A 127 6.72 22.37 0.16
CA LEU A 127 6.93 21.77 1.47
C LEU A 127 8.32 21.17 1.57
N ASN A 128 9.06 21.57 2.61
CA ASN A 128 10.23 20.81 3.04
C ASN A 128 9.78 19.43 3.53
N SER A 129 10.14 18.38 2.80
CA SER A 129 9.55 17.06 3.00
C SER A 129 10.42 15.93 2.48
N GLN A 130 10.14 14.73 2.98
CA GLN A 130 10.57 13.48 2.36
C GLN A 130 9.49 12.98 1.41
N CYS A 131 9.89 12.42 0.27
CA CYS A 131 8.99 11.75 -0.64
C CYS A 131 9.18 10.24 -0.55
N TRP A 132 8.09 9.51 -0.33
CA TRP A 132 8.08 8.07 -0.21
C TRP A 132 7.21 7.46 -1.29
N VAL A 133 7.81 6.68 -2.19
CA VAL A 133 7.05 5.88 -3.15
C VAL A 133 6.69 4.56 -2.49
N THR A 134 5.42 4.21 -2.47
CA THR A 134 4.91 3.04 -1.73
C THR A 134 4.20 2.08 -2.67
N LEU A 135 4.57 0.82 -2.55
CA LEU A 135 3.85 -0.31 -3.11
C LEU A 135 2.94 -0.89 -2.03
N ALA A 136 1.65 -0.95 -2.33
CA ALA A 136 0.64 -1.47 -1.43
C ALA A 136 -0.16 -2.59 -2.11
N LEU A 137 -0.61 -3.57 -1.34
CA LEU A 137 -1.43 -4.69 -1.79
C LEU A 137 -2.91 -4.43 -1.48
N VAL A 138 -3.76 -4.67 -2.47
CA VAL A 138 -5.21 -4.69 -2.30
C VAL A 138 -5.64 -6.10 -1.89
N VAL A 139 -6.22 -6.21 -0.71
CA VAL A 139 -6.82 -7.43 -0.16
C VAL A 139 -8.34 -7.25 -0.19
N ARG A 140 -9.01 -7.93 -1.11
CA ARG A 140 -10.47 -7.94 -1.17
C ARG A 140 -11.02 -8.76 0.00
N VAL A 141 -11.92 -8.16 0.76
CA VAL A 141 -12.57 -8.81 1.91
C VAL A 141 -14.03 -9.13 1.56
N ARG A 142 -14.65 -10.04 2.31
CA ARG A 142 -16.07 -10.39 2.11
C ARG A 142 -16.93 -9.11 2.24
N LEU A 143 -17.99 -9.00 1.43
CA LEU A 143 -18.88 -7.82 1.28
C LEU A 143 -18.33 -6.63 0.47
N GLY A 144 -17.45 -6.88 -0.51
CA GLY A 144 -17.06 -5.87 -1.52
C GLY A 144 -16.17 -4.73 -1.02
N SER A 145 -15.74 -4.78 0.24
CA SER A 145 -14.72 -3.86 0.77
C SER A 145 -13.32 -4.35 0.41
N ALA A 146 -12.37 -3.43 0.28
CA ALA A 146 -10.96 -3.75 0.05
C ALA A 146 -10.09 -3.13 1.14
N LEU A 147 -9.21 -3.93 1.72
CA LEU A 147 -8.16 -3.52 2.63
C LEU A 147 -6.89 -3.25 1.82
N THR A 148 -6.27 -2.08 2.01
CA THR A 148 -4.97 -1.78 1.41
C THR A 148 -3.87 -1.98 2.46
N VAL A 149 -2.94 -2.89 2.18
CA VAL A 149 -1.84 -3.27 3.08
C VAL A 149 -0.52 -2.70 2.56
N PRO A 150 0.28 -2.01 3.39
CA PRO A 150 1.56 -1.48 2.93
C PRO A 150 2.57 -2.63 2.82
N ILE A 151 3.18 -2.81 1.64
CA ILE A 151 4.18 -3.85 1.43
C ILE A 151 5.59 -3.27 1.56
N ARG A 152 5.86 -2.18 0.84
CA ARG A 152 7.17 -1.52 0.85
C ARG A 152 7.06 -0.04 0.53
N SER A 153 7.74 0.78 1.33
CA SER A 153 7.93 2.20 1.03
C SER A 153 9.42 2.49 0.83
N TRP A 154 9.74 3.22 -0.23
CA TRP A 154 11.11 3.56 -0.61
C TRP A 154 11.31 5.07 -0.54
N LEU A 155 12.39 5.50 0.13
CA LEU A 155 12.72 6.91 0.27
C LEU A 155 13.37 7.44 -1.01
N LEU A 156 12.72 8.44 -1.61
CA LEU A 156 13.28 9.13 -2.77
C LEU A 156 14.39 10.08 -2.32
N GLU A 157 15.59 9.84 -2.86
CA GLU A 157 16.69 10.79 -2.87
C GLU A 157 16.94 11.13 -4.34
N GLU A 158 16.51 12.32 -4.74
CA GLU A 158 16.62 12.75 -6.13
C GLU A 158 18.09 12.98 -6.48
N SER A 159 18.61 12.16 -7.40
CA SER A 159 19.96 12.31 -7.95
C SER A 159 19.97 11.88 -9.41
N GLY A 160 20.26 12.81 -10.33
CA GLY A 160 20.39 12.51 -11.76
C GLY A 160 19.16 11.79 -12.35
N GLN A 161 19.35 10.58 -12.88
CA GLN A 161 18.30 9.75 -13.50
C GLN A 161 17.38 9.00 -12.49
N ARG A 162 17.65 9.08 -11.19
CA ARG A 162 16.93 8.32 -10.14
C ARG A 162 15.74 9.10 -9.58
N GLY A 163 14.69 9.23 -10.39
CA GLY A 163 13.42 9.84 -9.97
C GLY A 163 12.39 8.82 -9.46
N LYS A 164 11.16 9.27 -9.16
CA LYS A 164 10.08 8.39 -8.68
C LYS A 164 9.76 7.24 -9.65
N LEU A 165 9.85 7.45 -10.97
CA LEU A 165 9.63 6.39 -11.96
C LEU A 165 10.69 5.28 -11.89
N TRP A 166 11.93 5.64 -11.55
CA TRP A 166 12.99 4.66 -11.32
C TRP A 166 12.70 3.86 -10.06
N VAL A 167 12.37 4.53 -8.95
CA VAL A 167 12.00 3.88 -7.68
C VAL A 167 10.78 2.95 -7.86
N ALA A 168 9.75 3.43 -8.55
CA ALA A 168 8.58 2.67 -8.95
C ALA A 168 8.94 1.35 -9.65
N ARG A 169 9.84 1.43 -10.65
CA ARG A 169 10.34 0.26 -11.35
C ARG A 169 11.09 -0.69 -10.43
N GLN A 170 11.96 -0.18 -9.55
CA GLN A 170 12.69 -1.02 -8.58
C GLN A 170 11.76 -1.74 -7.60
N LEU A 171 10.70 -1.08 -7.13
CA LEU A 171 9.69 -1.69 -6.27
C LEU A 171 9.00 -2.86 -6.99
N MET A 172 8.59 -2.67 -8.24
CA MET A 172 7.98 -3.73 -9.06
C MET A 172 8.96 -4.86 -9.38
N ASP A 173 10.20 -4.53 -9.73
CA ASP A 173 11.24 -5.52 -10.03
C ASP A 173 11.56 -6.36 -8.78
N SER A 174 11.46 -5.79 -7.57
CA SER A 174 11.73 -6.51 -6.33
C SER A 174 10.76 -7.65 -6.03
N ILE A 175 9.52 -7.58 -6.52
CA ILE A 175 8.49 -8.61 -6.33
C ILE A 175 8.37 -9.58 -7.52
N ARG A 176 9.20 -9.39 -8.55
CA ARG A 176 9.14 -10.21 -9.77
C ARG A 176 9.41 -11.69 -9.44
N GLY A 177 8.59 -12.58 -10.01
CA GLY A 177 8.69 -14.02 -9.79
C GLY A 177 8.20 -14.50 -8.42
N GLN A 178 7.83 -13.59 -7.52
CA GLN A 178 7.29 -13.94 -6.19
C GLN A 178 5.76 -14.13 -6.23
N VAL A 179 5.11 -13.67 -7.29
CA VAL A 179 3.66 -13.69 -7.47
C VAL A 179 3.30 -14.14 -8.89
N LYS A 180 2.24 -14.93 -9.05
CA LYS A 180 1.86 -15.56 -10.33
C LYS A 180 1.31 -14.57 -11.36
N GLY A 181 0.57 -13.56 -10.91
CA GLY A 181 -0.02 -12.55 -11.78
C GLY A 181 -0.19 -11.22 -11.06
N VAL A 182 0.10 -10.12 -11.74
CA VAL A 182 0.04 -8.77 -11.17
C VAL A 182 -0.86 -7.88 -11.99
N ARG A 183 -1.73 -7.16 -11.29
CA ARG A 183 -2.41 -5.96 -11.77
C ARG A 183 -1.90 -4.75 -10.98
N LEU A 184 -1.50 -3.69 -11.66
CA LEU A 184 -0.95 -2.48 -11.07
C LEU A 184 -1.90 -1.30 -11.30
N LEU A 185 -2.30 -0.65 -10.21
CA LEU A 185 -3.12 0.55 -10.20
C LEU A 185 -2.23 1.77 -9.95
N ILE A 186 -2.24 2.72 -10.88
CA ILE A 186 -1.40 3.93 -10.81
C ILE A 186 -2.17 5.21 -11.10
N ASP A 187 -1.64 6.32 -10.61
CA ASP A 187 -2.18 7.65 -10.88
C ASP A 187 -1.67 8.22 -12.22
N ALA A 188 -2.12 9.44 -12.56
CA ALA A 188 -1.70 10.11 -13.78
C ALA A 188 -0.23 10.55 -13.79
N TRP A 189 0.40 10.69 -12.62
CA TRP A 189 1.82 11.01 -12.53
C TRP A 189 2.67 9.82 -12.98
N PHE A 190 2.36 8.61 -12.52
CA PHE A 190 3.06 7.37 -12.87
C PHE A 190 2.72 6.80 -14.25
N MET A 191 1.63 7.25 -14.90
CA MET A 191 1.26 6.82 -16.25
C MET A 191 2.23 7.36 -17.33
N ARG A 192 3.43 6.78 -17.41
CA ARG A 192 4.52 7.13 -18.33
C ARG A 192 5.08 5.89 -19.01
N SER A 193 5.43 6.03 -20.29
CA SER A 193 5.91 4.91 -21.11
C SER A 193 7.19 4.25 -20.59
N THR A 194 8.06 5.02 -19.94
CA THR A 194 9.30 4.53 -19.30
C THR A 194 9.06 3.59 -18.13
N LEU A 195 7.90 3.69 -17.47
CA LEU A 195 7.46 2.75 -16.43
C LEU A 195 6.59 1.64 -17.03
N ILE A 196 5.62 2.01 -17.87
CA ILE A 196 4.59 1.08 -18.36
C ILE A 196 5.17 0.03 -19.32
N LEU A 197 5.94 0.43 -20.34
CA LEU A 197 6.40 -0.51 -21.38
C LEU A 197 7.24 -1.67 -20.80
N PRO A 198 8.23 -1.42 -19.92
CA PRO A 198 9.00 -2.50 -19.30
C PRO A 198 8.16 -3.40 -18.38
N LEU A 199 7.07 -2.90 -17.80
CA LEU A 199 6.17 -3.70 -16.96
C LEU A 199 5.23 -4.56 -17.82
N LEU A 200 4.81 -4.07 -18.99
CA LEU A 200 4.06 -4.86 -19.97
C LEU A 200 4.88 -6.02 -20.53
N GLU A 201 6.18 -5.82 -20.76
CA GLU A 201 7.11 -6.90 -21.13
C GLU A 201 7.18 -7.99 -20.06
N GLN A 202 6.91 -7.64 -18.79
CA GLN A 202 6.81 -8.57 -17.65
C GLN A 202 5.38 -9.09 -17.43
N GLN A 203 4.47 -8.89 -18.39
CA GLN A 203 3.07 -9.30 -18.32
C GLN A 203 2.29 -8.68 -17.14
N VAL A 204 2.73 -7.53 -16.63
CA VAL A 204 2.00 -6.77 -15.61
C VAL A 204 0.82 -6.07 -16.28
N ARG A 205 -0.38 -6.31 -15.76
CA ARG A 205 -1.61 -5.65 -16.21
C ARG A 205 -1.70 -4.27 -15.56
N ILE A 206 -1.99 -3.21 -16.30
CA ILE A 206 -1.93 -1.84 -15.77
C ILE A 206 -3.28 -1.15 -15.98
N ILE A 207 -3.77 -0.52 -14.92
CA ILE A 207 -4.92 0.39 -14.97
C ILE A 207 -4.53 1.71 -14.34
N GLY A 208 -4.71 2.81 -15.07
CA GLY A 208 -4.32 4.12 -14.58
C GLY A 208 -5.10 5.27 -15.19
N GLN A 209 -5.29 6.32 -14.42
CA GLN A 209 -5.83 7.57 -14.91
C GLN A 209 -4.78 8.27 -15.76
N VAL A 210 -5.17 8.86 -16.88
CA VAL A 210 -4.30 9.71 -17.71
C VAL A 210 -4.93 11.08 -17.90
N ARG A 211 -4.18 12.00 -18.51
CA ARG A 211 -4.74 13.29 -18.89
C ARG A 211 -5.84 13.09 -19.94
N ARG A 212 -6.92 13.86 -19.84
CA ARG A 212 -8.07 13.81 -20.76
C ARG A 212 -7.72 14.06 -22.23
N ASP A 213 -6.62 14.78 -22.48
CA ASP A 213 -6.12 15.14 -23.81
C ASP A 213 -5.10 14.13 -24.37
N THR A 214 -4.91 12.99 -23.70
CA THR A 214 -4.03 11.91 -24.16
C THR A 214 -4.43 11.47 -25.57
N ALA A 215 -3.46 11.46 -26.49
CA ALA A 215 -3.71 11.07 -27.87
C ALA A 215 -4.00 9.56 -27.99
N LEU A 216 -5.29 9.24 -28.17
CA LEU A 216 -5.82 7.92 -28.42
C LEU A 216 -6.30 7.82 -29.87
N PHE A 217 -6.15 6.63 -30.45
CA PHE A 217 -6.59 6.32 -31.80
C PHE A 217 -7.39 5.02 -31.78
N LEU A 218 -8.34 4.86 -32.69
CA LEU A 218 -8.97 3.57 -32.94
C LEU A 218 -7.89 2.58 -33.45
N PRO A 219 -8.08 1.26 -33.24
CA PRO A 219 -7.26 0.26 -33.89
C PRO A 219 -7.22 0.51 -35.41
N PRO A 220 -6.05 0.35 -36.07
CA PRO A 220 -5.97 0.51 -37.50
C PRO A 220 -6.85 -0.53 -38.20
N GLU A 221 -7.54 -0.12 -39.27
CA GLU A 221 -8.32 -1.04 -40.08
C GLU A 221 -7.41 -2.12 -40.73
N PRO A 222 -7.91 -3.35 -40.93
CA PRO A 222 -7.16 -4.38 -41.62
C PRO A 222 -6.91 -3.99 -43.08
N GLU A 223 -5.69 -3.59 -43.41
CA GLU A 223 -5.29 -3.32 -44.81
C GLU A 223 -4.69 -4.58 -45.46
N PRO A 224 -4.88 -4.78 -46.79
CA PRO A 224 -4.22 -5.85 -47.54
C PRO A 224 -2.69 -5.76 -47.39
N LYS A 225 -1.99 -6.91 -47.47
CA LYS A 225 -0.53 -6.98 -47.30
C LYS A 225 0.18 -6.12 -48.37
N ARG A 226 0.56 -4.90 -48.00
CA ARG A 226 1.39 -3.99 -48.81
C ARG A 226 2.85 -4.02 -48.33
N ARG A 227 3.78 -3.67 -49.22
CA ARG A 227 5.20 -3.54 -48.88
C ARG A 227 5.37 -2.32 -47.96
N GLY A 228 5.83 -2.54 -46.73
CA GLY A 228 6.07 -1.46 -45.74
C GLY A 228 5.67 -1.84 -44.31
N ARG A 229 5.93 -0.94 -43.36
CA ARG A 229 5.54 -1.12 -41.95
C ARG A 229 4.02 -1.00 -41.81
N LYS A 230 3.37 -1.99 -41.20
CA LYS A 230 1.93 -1.94 -40.87
C LYS A 230 1.59 -0.66 -40.11
N ARG A 231 0.46 -0.03 -40.46
CA ARG A 231 -0.09 1.13 -39.74
C ARG A 231 -0.34 0.74 -38.29
N LYS A 232 0.03 1.61 -37.36
CA LYS A 232 -0.14 1.41 -35.91
C LYS A 232 -1.35 2.13 -35.33
N TYR A 233 -1.82 3.17 -36.00
CA TYR A 233 -2.83 4.08 -35.50
C TYR A 233 -3.90 4.26 -36.57
N GLY A 234 -5.17 4.05 -36.21
CA GLY A 234 -6.32 4.39 -37.04
C GLY A 234 -6.75 5.85 -36.85
N LEU A 235 -8.05 6.09 -36.93
CA LEU A 235 -8.65 7.41 -36.69
C LEU A 235 -8.37 7.89 -35.26
N ARG A 236 -8.04 9.18 -35.09
CA ARG A 236 -7.87 9.77 -33.75
C ARG A 236 -9.23 9.86 -33.05
N ILE A 237 -9.29 9.47 -31.78
CA ILE A 237 -10.46 9.72 -30.95
C ILE A 237 -10.37 11.18 -30.48
N ASP A 238 -11.03 12.07 -31.20
CA ASP A 238 -11.22 13.47 -30.83
C ASP A 238 -12.53 13.68 -30.06
N ALA A 239 -12.89 14.94 -29.81
CA ALA A 239 -14.11 15.26 -29.09
C ALA A 239 -15.38 14.81 -29.83
N ALA A 240 -15.42 14.91 -31.16
CA ALA A 240 -16.59 14.53 -31.94
C ALA A 240 -16.79 13.00 -31.91
N VAL A 241 -15.72 12.23 -32.13
CA VAL A 241 -15.75 10.77 -32.04
C VAL A 241 -16.13 10.33 -30.62
N LEU A 242 -15.59 10.99 -29.59
CA LEU A 242 -15.90 10.67 -28.20
C LEU A 242 -17.38 10.90 -27.87
N GLU A 243 -17.98 12.01 -28.30
CA GLU A 243 -19.39 12.30 -28.03
C GLU A 243 -20.35 11.36 -28.78
N ALA A 244 -19.92 10.83 -29.93
CA ALA A 244 -20.66 9.82 -30.70
C ALA A 244 -20.66 8.40 -30.09
N LEU A 245 -19.78 8.12 -29.12
CA LEU A 245 -19.78 6.81 -28.44
C LEU A 245 -21.12 6.58 -27.70
N PRO A 246 -21.49 5.34 -27.37
CA PRO A 246 -22.64 5.11 -26.49
C PRO A 246 -22.33 5.59 -25.07
N VAL A 247 -23.31 6.28 -24.47
CA VAL A 247 -23.30 6.61 -23.03
C VAL A 247 -23.89 5.44 -22.26
N GLN A 248 -23.24 5.04 -21.18
CA GLN A 248 -23.79 4.09 -20.21
C GLN A 248 -23.85 4.79 -18.85
N GLU A 249 -25.06 4.84 -18.27
CA GLU A 249 -25.25 5.27 -16.88
C GLU A 249 -25.50 4.04 -16.02
N MET A 250 -24.86 3.98 -14.86
CA MET A 250 -24.96 2.86 -13.93
C MET A 250 -24.71 3.31 -12.49
N GLU A 251 -25.18 2.51 -11.54
CA GLU A 251 -24.90 2.69 -10.12
C GLU A 251 -23.84 1.70 -9.67
N LEU A 252 -22.74 2.21 -9.13
CA LEU A 252 -21.63 1.40 -8.65
C LEU A 252 -21.38 1.70 -7.17
N VAL A 253 -21.01 0.69 -6.39
CA VAL A 253 -20.56 0.90 -5.01
C VAL A 253 -19.10 1.33 -5.04
N LEU A 254 -18.85 2.65 -5.08
CA LEU A 254 -17.52 3.24 -5.11
C LEU A 254 -17.23 3.93 -3.78
N TYR A 255 -16.03 3.72 -3.24
CA TYR A 255 -15.58 4.38 -2.01
C TYR A 255 -16.52 4.17 -0.81
N GLY A 256 -17.22 3.02 -0.76
CA GLY A 256 -18.17 2.67 0.30
C GLY A 256 -19.54 3.34 0.18
N LYS A 257 -19.88 3.92 -0.97
CA LYS A 257 -21.18 4.55 -1.24
C LYS A 257 -21.71 4.14 -2.62
N VAL A 258 -23.02 4.11 -2.78
CA VAL A 258 -23.63 4.01 -4.11
C VAL A 258 -23.37 5.32 -4.84
N GLN A 259 -22.71 5.22 -5.98
CA GLN A 259 -22.30 6.35 -6.81
C GLN A 259 -22.84 6.13 -8.22
N ARG A 260 -23.69 7.06 -8.67
CA ARG A 260 -24.10 7.12 -10.08
C ARG A 260 -22.90 7.56 -10.92
N VAL A 261 -22.59 6.79 -11.94
CA VAL A 261 -21.53 7.06 -12.89
C VAL A 261 -22.05 7.06 -14.31
N ARG A 262 -21.48 7.94 -15.13
CA ARG A 262 -21.68 7.99 -16.56
C ARG A 262 -20.36 7.63 -17.22
N VAL A 263 -20.39 6.61 -18.06
CA VAL A 263 -19.19 6.13 -18.75
C VAL A 263 -19.39 6.08 -20.26
N ARG A 264 -18.32 6.40 -20.98
CA ARG A 264 -18.14 6.10 -22.39
C ARG A 264 -16.90 5.23 -22.50
N SER A 265 -16.88 4.26 -23.41
CA SER A 265 -15.69 3.41 -23.58
C SER A 265 -15.41 3.05 -25.03
N ALA A 266 -14.14 2.81 -25.33
CA ALA A 266 -13.69 2.35 -26.63
C ALA A 266 -12.46 1.44 -26.49
N LEU A 267 -12.28 0.53 -27.45
CA LEU A 267 -10.97 -0.06 -27.71
C LEU A 267 -10.14 0.97 -28.47
N ALA A 268 -8.94 1.25 -27.97
CA ALA A 268 -8.06 2.26 -28.54
C ALA A 268 -6.61 1.77 -28.52
N VAL A 269 -5.74 2.50 -29.22
CA VAL A 269 -4.29 2.37 -29.12
C VAL A 269 -3.71 3.68 -28.60
N ALA A 270 -2.87 3.60 -27.57
CA ALA A 270 -2.29 4.76 -26.91
C ALA A 270 -0.98 5.20 -27.57
N ARG A 271 -0.91 6.45 -28.05
CA ARG A 271 0.29 6.96 -28.75
C ARG A 271 1.52 7.05 -27.86
N PHE A 272 1.36 7.51 -26.62
CA PHE A 272 2.48 7.60 -25.67
C PHE A 272 3.04 6.22 -25.31
N LEU A 273 2.23 5.16 -25.45
CA LEU A 273 2.63 3.76 -25.30
C LEU A 273 3.02 3.10 -26.63
N LYS A 274 3.42 3.87 -27.65
CA LYS A 274 3.92 3.36 -28.94
C LYS A 274 2.95 2.43 -29.69
N GLY A 275 1.65 2.56 -29.46
CA GLY A 275 0.59 1.79 -30.12
C GLY A 275 0.07 0.58 -29.33
N VAL A 276 0.35 0.49 -28.03
CA VAL A 276 -0.24 -0.55 -27.16
C VAL A 276 -1.78 -0.44 -27.16
N PRO A 277 -2.51 -1.54 -27.41
CA PRO A 277 -3.96 -1.60 -27.25
C PRO A 277 -4.38 -1.38 -25.79
N VAL A 278 -5.43 -0.60 -25.60
CA VAL A 278 -6.00 -0.29 -24.29
C VAL A 278 -7.52 -0.20 -24.37
N ARG A 279 -8.19 -0.56 -23.29
CA ARG A 279 -9.56 -0.14 -23.01
C ARG A 279 -9.51 1.29 -22.47
N ALA A 280 -10.03 2.24 -23.23
CA ALA A 280 -10.18 3.62 -22.79
C ALA A 280 -11.58 3.82 -22.19
N VAL A 281 -11.64 4.34 -20.96
CA VAL A 281 -12.89 4.61 -20.25
C VAL A 281 -12.90 6.06 -19.80
N TRP A 282 -13.87 6.82 -20.31
CA TRP A 282 -14.15 8.17 -19.86
C TRP A 282 -15.27 8.10 -18.83
N CYS A 283 -14.97 8.48 -17.59
CA CYS A 283 -15.85 8.34 -16.44
C CYS A 283 -16.15 9.69 -15.81
N GLU A 284 -17.43 9.93 -15.57
CA GLU A 284 -17.99 11.10 -14.88
C GLU A 284 -18.81 10.58 -13.70
N MET A 285 -18.61 11.17 -12.51
CA MET A 285 -19.36 10.83 -11.30
C MET A 285 -20.44 11.89 -11.07
N PHE A 286 -21.64 11.46 -10.69
CA PHE A 286 -22.71 12.38 -10.31
C PHE A 286 -22.42 13.00 -8.94
N LEU A 287 -22.39 14.32 -8.86
CA LEU A 287 -22.03 15.08 -7.67
C LEU A 287 -23.27 15.46 -6.84
N SER A 288 -23.04 15.88 -5.60
CA SER A 288 -24.10 16.30 -4.68
C SER A 288 -24.83 17.57 -5.10
N ASP A 289 -24.22 18.39 -5.96
CA ASP A 289 -24.82 19.59 -6.54
C ASP A 289 -25.67 19.30 -7.79
N HIS A 290 -26.02 18.02 -8.00
CA HIS A 290 -26.77 17.52 -9.16
C HIS A 290 -26.06 17.72 -10.51
N THR A 291 -24.74 17.91 -10.52
CA THR A 291 -23.93 18.02 -11.74
C THR A 291 -23.05 16.80 -11.97
N TRP A 292 -22.54 16.66 -13.20
CA TRP A 292 -21.53 15.66 -13.51
C TRP A 292 -20.13 16.20 -13.24
N SER A 293 -19.32 15.42 -12.54
CA SER A 293 -17.91 15.74 -12.30
C SER A 293 -17.15 15.86 -13.62
N ARG A 294 -16.02 16.59 -13.60
CA ARG A 294 -15.09 16.60 -14.74
C ARG A 294 -14.73 15.18 -15.18
N ARG A 295 -14.83 14.94 -16.50
CA ARG A 295 -14.49 13.67 -17.14
C ARG A 295 -13.06 13.25 -16.85
N ARG A 296 -12.92 12.05 -16.29
CA ARG A 296 -11.64 11.37 -16.04
C ARG A 296 -11.43 10.30 -17.10
N LEU A 297 -10.23 10.23 -17.67
CA LEU A 297 -9.85 9.19 -18.62
C LEU A 297 -9.01 8.14 -17.89
N ILE A 298 -9.51 6.92 -17.86
CA ILE A 298 -8.83 5.74 -17.31
C ILE A 298 -8.46 4.84 -18.48
N LEU A 299 -7.21 4.36 -18.51
CA LEU A 299 -6.75 3.36 -19.46
C LEU A 299 -6.50 2.05 -18.72
N ALA A 300 -6.99 0.96 -19.27
CA ALA A 300 -6.64 -0.40 -18.88
C ALA A 300 -5.95 -1.11 -20.03
N THR A 301 -4.86 -1.83 -19.75
CA THR A 301 -4.16 -2.64 -20.76
C THR A 301 -4.85 -3.98 -21.02
N GLU A 302 -5.71 -4.40 -20.09
CA GLU A 302 -6.66 -5.50 -20.22
C GLU A 302 -7.85 -5.03 -21.08
N THR A 303 -7.81 -5.35 -22.38
CA THR A 303 -8.82 -4.88 -23.35
C THR A 303 -10.15 -5.61 -23.24
N GLU A 304 -10.16 -6.79 -22.62
CA GLU A 304 -11.31 -7.63 -22.36
C GLU A 304 -12.22 -7.09 -21.25
N LEU A 305 -11.70 -6.23 -20.37
CA LEU A 305 -12.51 -5.65 -19.30
C LEU A 305 -13.60 -4.73 -19.86
N SER A 306 -14.78 -4.83 -19.28
CA SER A 306 -15.88 -3.88 -19.50
C SER A 306 -15.56 -2.52 -18.87
N ALA A 307 -16.27 -1.47 -19.32
CA ALA A 307 -16.14 -0.13 -18.77
C ALA A 307 -16.41 -0.10 -17.25
N GLN A 308 -17.45 -0.83 -16.82
CA GLN A 308 -17.79 -1.01 -15.40
C GLN A 308 -16.63 -1.59 -14.60
N GLN A 309 -16.09 -2.74 -15.03
CA GLN A 309 -15.01 -3.42 -14.33
C GLN A 309 -13.76 -2.54 -14.21
N VAL A 310 -13.41 -1.79 -15.26
CA VAL A 310 -12.28 -0.86 -15.21
C VAL A 310 -12.49 0.22 -14.13
N VAL A 311 -13.70 0.77 -14.01
CA VAL A 311 -14.01 1.78 -13.00
C VAL A 311 -14.00 1.19 -11.59
N GLU A 312 -14.62 0.02 -11.37
CA GLU A 312 -14.65 -0.67 -10.08
C GLU A 312 -13.24 -1.03 -9.60
N ILE A 313 -12.43 -1.64 -10.47
CA ILE A 313 -11.05 -2.01 -10.14
C ILE A 313 -10.21 -0.74 -9.89
N TYR A 314 -10.35 0.30 -10.72
CA TYR A 314 -9.59 1.53 -10.52
C TYR A 314 -9.97 2.25 -9.22
N ALA A 315 -11.22 2.12 -8.76
CA ALA A 315 -11.66 2.68 -7.49
C ALA A 315 -10.91 2.10 -6.28
N GLU A 316 -10.42 0.85 -6.36
CA GLU A 316 -9.60 0.23 -5.31
C GLU A 316 -8.32 1.03 -5.05
N ARG A 317 -7.80 1.78 -6.04
CA ARG A 317 -6.63 2.67 -5.90
C ARG A 317 -6.81 3.67 -4.75
N TRP A 318 -8.03 4.14 -4.53
CA TRP A 318 -8.32 5.10 -3.46
C TRP A 318 -7.96 4.58 -2.07
N GLY A 319 -7.87 3.25 -1.89
CA GLY A 319 -7.42 2.64 -0.63
C GLY A 319 -6.00 3.05 -0.20
N ILE A 320 -5.17 3.58 -1.10
CA ILE A 320 -3.85 4.12 -0.73
C ILE A 320 -3.91 5.45 0.04
N GLU A 321 -4.97 6.23 -0.14
CA GLU A 321 -5.15 7.50 0.59
C GLU A 321 -5.37 7.28 2.10
N PRO A 322 -6.34 6.44 2.55
CA PRO A 322 -6.46 6.10 3.96
C PRO A 322 -5.24 5.32 4.47
N LEU A 323 -4.56 4.52 3.63
CA LEU A 323 -3.28 3.91 3.99
C LEU A 323 -2.24 4.98 4.37
N PHE A 324 -2.00 5.97 3.51
CA PHE A 324 -1.06 7.05 3.79
C PHE A 324 -1.48 7.90 4.98
N HIS A 325 -2.78 8.19 5.11
CA HIS A 325 -3.30 8.88 6.29
C HIS A 325 -2.96 8.10 7.56
N ASN A 326 -3.23 6.80 7.60
CA ASN A 326 -2.98 5.96 8.76
C ASN A 326 -1.49 5.82 9.06
N LEU A 327 -0.65 5.56 8.06
CA LEU A 327 0.81 5.51 8.23
C LEU A 327 1.34 6.81 8.85
N LYS A 328 0.96 7.96 8.31
CA LYS A 328 1.43 9.27 8.78
C LYS A 328 0.90 9.63 10.17
N ARG A 329 -0.41 9.44 10.41
CA ARG A 329 -1.09 9.95 11.61
C ARG A 329 -1.12 8.95 12.76
N TRP A 330 -1.40 7.68 12.47
CA TRP A 330 -1.73 6.66 13.45
C TRP A 330 -0.64 5.59 13.62
N TRP A 331 0.29 5.45 12.68
CA TRP A 331 1.46 4.56 12.81
C TRP A 331 2.78 5.34 12.84
N GLY A 332 2.70 6.66 12.99
CA GLY A 332 3.82 7.49 13.41
C GLY A 332 4.92 7.69 12.38
N VAL A 333 4.67 7.39 11.09
CA VAL A 333 5.65 7.61 10.00
C VAL A 333 6.11 9.07 9.90
N ALA A 334 5.25 10.00 10.33
CA ALA A 334 5.60 11.42 10.45
C ALA A 334 6.71 11.69 11.49
N ASN A 335 6.94 10.79 12.44
CA ASN A 335 7.90 10.95 13.54
C ASN A 335 9.21 10.18 13.32
N LEU A 336 9.37 9.49 12.19
CA LEU A 336 10.60 8.78 11.85
C LEU A 336 11.74 9.79 11.61
N TRP A 337 12.88 9.58 12.26
CA TRP A 337 13.97 10.56 12.31
C TRP A 337 15.38 9.95 12.28
N GLN A 338 15.53 8.77 11.70
CA GLN A 338 16.85 8.14 11.53
C GLN A 338 17.72 8.98 10.58
N ARG A 339 19.02 9.06 10.89
CA ARG A 339 19.97 9.96 10.20
C ARG A 339 20.49 9.41 8.87
N SER A 340 20.48 8.09 8.68
CA SER A 340 20.83 7.46 7.40
C SER A 340 19.58 6.94 6.69
N LYS A 341 19.61 6.89 5.36
CA LYS A 341 18.54 6.32 4.55
C LYS A 341 18.24 4.87 4.91
N ALA A 342 19.26 4.03 5.02
CA ALA A 342 19.09 2.61 5.32
C ALA A 342 18.37 2.39 6.67
N ALA A 343 18.79 3.11 7.71
CA ALA A 343 18.14 3.05 9.03
C ALA A 343 16.69 3.56 8.98
N LEU A 344 16.44 4.63 8.21
CA LEU A 344 15.12 5.20 8.04
C LEU A 344 14.17 4.27 7.28
N GLU A 345 14.64 3.64 6.20
CA GLU A 345 13.87 2.66 5.43
C GLU A 345 13.61 1.38 6.23
N LEU A 346 14.58 0.89 7.01
CA LEU A 346 14.38 -0.26 7.88
C LEU A 346 13.33 0.03 8.97
N TRP A 347 13.41 1.20 9.62
CA TRP A 347 12.41 1.57 10.61
C TRP A 347 11.03 1.77 9.96
N MET A 348 10.95 2.39 8.78
CA MET A 348 9.72 2.47 7.99
C MET A 348 9.13 1.09 7.67
N GLN A 349 9.98 0.12 7.30
CA GLN A 349 9.53 -1.24 7.00
C GLN A 349 8.99 -1.93 8.27
N ILE A 350 9.68 -1.83 9.41
CA ILE A 350 9.18 -2.40 10.68
C ILE A 350 7.83 -1.80 11.05
N ARG A 351 7.65 -0.47 10.89
CA ARG A 351 6.37 0.21 11.15
C ARG A 351 5.27 -0.22 10.18
N SER A 352 5.59 -0.36 8.90
CA SER A 352 4.65 -0.87 7.89
C SER A 352 4.25 -2.32 8.16
N THR A 353 5.19 -3.18 8.54
CA THR A 353 4.92 -4.57 8.96
C THR A 353 4.02 -4.60 10.20
N ALA A 354 4.32 -3.79 11.23
CA ALA A 354 3.47 -3.67 12.42
C ALA A 354 2.03 -3.26 12.05
N TYR A 355 1.87 -2.31 11.14
CA TYR A 355 0.55 -1.90 10.65
C TYR A 355 -0.15 -3.03 9.89
N ALA A 356 0.56 -3.70 8.97
CA ALA A 356 0.02 -4.81 8.21
C ALA A 356 -0.46 -5.96 9.12
N LEU A 357 0.32 -6.34 10.13
CA LEU A 357 -0.09 -7.37 11.10
C LEU A 357 -1.34 -6.94 11.89
N MET A 358 -1.47 -5.66 12.26
CA MET A 358 -2.70 -5.13 12.88
C MET A 358 -3.90 -5.19 11.94
N GLN A 359 -3.71 -4.90 10.66
CA GLN A 359 -4.76 -5.01 9.66
C GLN A 359 -5.20 -6.47 9.48
N LEU A 360 -4.25 -7.41 9.43
CA LEU A 360 -4.55 -8.84 9.33
C LEU A 360 -5.25 -9.39 10.58
N LEU A 361 -4.83 -8.99 11.79
CA LEU A 361 -5.52 -9.38 13.02
C LEU A 361 -6.95 -8.85 13.05
N ALA A 362 -7.15 -7.56 12.72
CA ALA A 362 -8.48 -6.98 12.63
C ALA A 362 -9.34 -7.72 11.60
N LEU A 363 -8.76 -8.12 10.47
CA LEU A 363 -9.46 -8.88 9.43
C LEU A 363 -9.81 -10.32 9.86
N GLN A 364 -8.90 -11.02 10.54
CA GLN A 364 -9.12 -12.43 10.90
C GLN A 364 -10.01 -12.58 12.14
N LEU A 365 -9.98 -11.61 13.05
CA LEU A 365 -10.61 -11.73 14.37
C LEU A 365 -11.74 -10.73 14.60
N TRP A 366 -12.27 -10.08 13.55
CA TRP A 366 -13.31 -9.05 13.69
C TRP A 366 -14.57 -9.54 14.42
N GLN A 367 -14.98 -10.79 14.21
CA GLN A 367 -16.20 -11.36 14.82
C GLN A 367 -16.06 -11.49 16.35
N SER A 368 -14.86 -11.81 16.80
CA SER A 368 -14.54 -12.02 18.21
C SER A 368 -14.13 -10.73 18.92
N PHE A 369 -14.10 -9.60 18.22
CA PHE A 369 -13.64 -8.33 18.77
C PHE A 369 -14.69 -7.75 19.74
N PRO A 370 -14.32 -7.42 20.99
CA PRO A 370 -15.26 -6.91 21.99
C PRO A 370 -15.55 -5.41 21.76
N LEU A 371 -16.21 -5.09 20.65
CA LEU A 371 -16.47 -3.70 20.23
C LEU A 371 -17.19 -2.88 21.30
N MET A 372 -18.17 -3.48 21.99
CA MET A 372 -18.95 -2.79 23.02
C MET A 372 -18.13 -2.45 24.28
N ALA A 373 -17.04 -3.19 24.56
CA ALA A 373 -16.17 -2.90 25.69
C ALA A 373 -15.12 -1.83 25.35
N ILE A 374 -14.71 -1.72 24.08
CA ILE A 374 -13.61 -0.85 23.66
C ILE A 374 -14.10 0.47 23.07
N ALA A 375 -15.14 0.43 22.24
CA ALA A 375 -15.68 1.60 21.55
C ALA A 375 -17.19 1.43 21.30
N PRO A 376 -18.03 1.44 22.34
CA PRO A 376 -19.48 1.23 22.22
C PRO A 376 -20.17 2.24 21.29
N TRP A 377 -19.63 3.45 21.16
CA TRP A 377 -20.12 4.48 20.23
C TRP A 377 -19.85 4.18 18.75
N ARG A 378 -19.18 3.07 18.41
CA ARG A 378 -18.92 2.64 17.02
C ARG A 378 -19.72 1.39 16.61
N LYS A 379 -20.86 1.14 17.25
CA LYS A 379 -21.75 0.00 16.93
C LYS A 379 -22.02 -0.10 15.42
N GLY A 380 -21.84 -1.29 14.86
CA GLY A 380 -22.05 -1.56 13.42
C GLY A 380 -20.91 -1.11 12.50
N ALA A 381 -19.86 -0.47 13.01
CA ALA A 381 -18.69 -0.11 12.21
C ALA A 381 -17.76 -1.31 12.01
N MET A 382 -17.05 -1.32 10.87
CA MET A 382 -15.97 -2.27 10.61
C MET A 382 -14.86 -2.14 11.65
N ILE A 383 -14.34 -3.27 12.14
CA ILE A 383 -13.20 -3.29 13.04
C ILE A 383 -11.95 -2.89 12.27
N THR A 384 -11.39 -1.72 12.60
CA THR A 384 -10.18 -1.21 11.98
C THR A 384 -8.93 -1.63 12.75
N ALA A 385 -7.78 -1.64 12.08
CA ALA A 385 -6.49 -1.83 12.72
C ALA A 385 -6.23 -0.89 13.91
N GLY A 386 -6.79 0.32 13.88
CA GLY A 386 -6.65 1.29 14.98
C GLY A 386 -7.41 0.89 16.24
N LEU A 387 -8.65 0.42 16.08
CA LEU A 387 -9.42 -0.15 17.19
C LEU A 387 -8.75 -1.41 17.74
N PHE A 388 -8.26 -2.27 16.84
CA PHE A 388 -7.58 -3.49 17.25
C PHE A 388 -6.29 -3.19 18.01
N ALA A 389 -5.49 -2.22 17.56
CA ALA A 389 -4.29 -1.78 18.25
C ALA A 389 -4.58 -1.19 19.64
N GLN A 390 -5.70 -0.47 19.82
CA GLN A 390 -6.12 0.01 21.15
C GLN A 390 -6.39 -1.15 22.10
N TRP A 391 -7.17 -2.14 21.66
CA TRP A 391 -7.43 -3.34 22.46
C TRP A 391 -6.14 -4.12 22.73
N LEU A 392 -5.29 -4.32 21.72
CA LEU A 392 -4.03 -5.04 21.87
C LEU A 392 -3.13 -4.37 22.90
N ARG A 393 -3.07 -3.03 22.89
CA ARG A 393 -2.31 -2.26 23.87
C ARG A 393 -2.83 -2.49 25.29
N ILE A 394 -4.15 -2.50 25.51
CA ILE A 394 -4.72 -2.77 26.85
C ILE A 394 -4.32 -4.16 27.35
N GLN A 395 -4.28 -5.15 26.46
CA GLN A 395 -4.06 -6.54 26.85
C GLN A 395 -2.57 -6.92 26.95
N PHE A 396 -1.70 -6.37 26.10
CA PHE A 396 -0.33 -6.86 25.90
C PHE A 396 0.76 -5.83 26.20
N ILE A 397 0.43 -4.64 26.72
CA ILE A 397 1.44 -3.65 27.11
C ILE A 397 2.30 -4.17 28.27
N GLY A 398 3.60 -3.90 28.22
CA GLY A 398 4.52 -4.24 29.30
C GLY A 398 4.89 -5.73 29.39
N LEU A 399 4.57 -6.54 28.38
CA LEU A 399 4.96 -7.95 28.37
C LEU A 399 6.47 -8.15 28.12
N PRO A 400 7.09 -9.18 28.73
CA PRO A 400 8.44 -9.63 28.38
C PRO A 400 8.42 -10.38 27.04
N VAL A 401 8.95 -9.75 25.99
CA VAL A 401 8.88 -10.27 24.62
C VAL A 401 10.17 -10.98 24.20
N ARG A 402 11.29 -10.68 24.84
CA ARG A 402 12.61 -11.09 24.36
C ARG A 402 12.84 -12.60 24.46
N ASP A 403 12.42 -13.20 25.56
CA ASP A 403 12.56 -14.64 25.82
C ASP A 403 11.49 -15.49 25.12
N ALA A 404 10.46 -14.85 24.54
CA ALA A 404 9.46 -15.50 23.70
C ALA A 404 9.99 -15.94 22.32
N TYR A 405 11.24 -15.58 21.96
CA TYR A 405 11.93 -16.14 20.80
C TYR A 405 12.95 -17.20 21.24
N ASP A 406 12.77 -18.44 20.77
CA ASP A 406 13.69 -19.55 20.98
C ASP A 406 14.76 -19.59 19.86
N PRO A 407 16.05 -19.38 20.17
CA PRO A 407 17.11 -19.44 19.18
C PRO A 407 17.34 -20.83 18.59
N LYS A 408 16.94 -21.91 19.27
CA LYS A 408 17.16 -23.28 18.81
C LYS A 408 16.14 -23.68 17.75
N SER A 409 14.84 -23.54 18.05
CA SER A 409 13.78 -23.79 17.06
C SER A 409 13.66 -22.67 16.01
N GLY A 410 14.13 -21.47 16.33
CA GLY A 410 13.94 -20.28 15.48
C GLY A 410 12.51 -19.75 15.50
N GLN A 411 11.66 -20.27 16.38
CA GLN A 411 10.26 -19.89 16.50
C GLN A 411 10.06 -18.80 17.56
N PHE A 412 9.06 -17.98 17.32
CA PHE A 412 8.52 -17.00 18.26
C PHE A 412 7.17 -17.49 18.78
N VAL A 413 6.98 -17.46 20.09
CA VAL A 413 5.71 -17.80 20.77
C VAL A 413 5.27 -16.59 21.58
N MET A 414 4.16 -15.97 21.17
CA MET A 414 3.65 -14.76 21.80
C MET A 414 3.38 -14.98 23.30
N PRO A 415 3.96 -14.16 24.19
CA PRO A 415 3.72 -14.27 25.62
C PRO A 415 2.26 -13.95 25.94
N PHE A 416 1.66 -14.74 26.83
CA PHE A 416 0.30 -14.52 27.30
C PHE A 416 0.29 -13.64 28.56
N PRO A 417 -0.62 -12.65 28.64
CA PRO A 417 -0.77 -11.81 29.83
C PRO A 417 -1.09 -12.60 31.12
N GLY A 418 -1.70 -13.78 31.00
CA GLY A 418 -2.08 -14.62 32.14
C GLY A 418 -1.05 -15.67 32.59
N GLN A 419 0.15 -15.72 31.97
CA GLN A 419 1.18 -16.70 32.31
C GLN A 419 2.34 -16.12 33.15
N ASP A 420 2.40 -14.80 33.35
CA ASP A 420 3.39 -14.18 34.23
C ASP A 420 2.80 -14.07 35.66
N GLN A 421 3.16 -15.02 36.54
CA GLN A 421 2.77 -15.01 37.96
C GLN A 421 3.14 -13.69 38.68
N ARG A 422 4.04 -12.88 38.10
CA ARG A 422 4.48 -11.59 38.67
C ARG A 422 3.58 -10.41 38.36
N LEU A 423 2.59 -10.55 37.48
CA LEU A 423 1.62 -9.50 37.13
C LEU A 423 0.26 -9.68 37.84
N GLN A 424 0.13 -10.68 38.71
CA GLN A 424 -1.07 -10.98 39.50
C GLN A 424 -1.04 -10.39 40.93
N CYS A 425 -0.25 -9.34 41.17
CA CYS A 425 -0.17 -8.65 42.45
C CYS A 425 -0.99 -7.37 42.47
#